data_AF-A0A945HEF2-F1
#
_entry.id   AF-A0A945HEF2-F1
#
_cell.length_a   1.000
_cell.length_b   1.000
_cell.length_c   1.000
_cell.angle_alpha   90.00
_cell.angle_beta   90.00
_cell.angle_gamma   90.00
#
_symmetry.space_group_name_H-M   'P 1'
#
loop_
_entity.id
_entity.type
_entity.pdbx_description
1 polymer ?
#
loop_
_entity_poly.entity_id
_entity_poly.type
_entity_poly.pdbx_seq_one_letter_code
_entity_poly.pdbx_strand_id
1 'polypeptide(L)'
;MTDVAVVRLPDESRQLEELRRRGTPRLALVAPHAPPFTPVDLLEDWVRLPAAPADVRSRVLALAGRADESLERRPELTDDRLLRYGRWWVAL
;
A
#
# COMPACT_ATOMS: atom_id res chain seq x y z
N MET A 1 -8.83 -10.32 -2.52
CA MET A 1 -7.70 -10.03 -1.63
C MET A 1 -6.55 -9.61 -2.52
N THR A 2 -6.22 -8.32 -2.48
CA THR A 2 -5.10 -7.75 -3.25
C THR A 2 -3.77 -8.35 -2.80
N ASP A 3 -2.91 -8.65 -3.77
CA ASP A 3 -1.55 -9.14 -3.52
C ASP A 3 -0.65 -8.03 -2.96
N VAL A 4 0.23 -8.37 -2.02
CA VAL A 4 1.15 -7.42 -1.36
C VAL A 4 2.57 -7.88 -1.58
N ALA A 5 3.35 -7.06 -2.29
CA ALA A 5 4.77 -7.31 -2.49
C ALA A 5 5.54 -7.12 -1.18
N VAL A 6 6.59 -7.93 -0.96
CA VAL A 6 7.48 -7.78 0.19
C VAL A 6 8.87 -7.42 -0.32
N VAL A 7 9.48 -6.40 0.27
CA VAL A 7 10.83 -5.91 -0.09
C VAL A 7 11.69 -5.72 1.15
N ARG A 8 12.99 -5.99 1.05
CA ARG A 8 13.98 -5.91 2.11
C ARG A 8 14.83 -4.68 1.94
N LEU A 9 14.86 -3.82 2.94
CA LEU A 9 15.67 -2.60 2.92
C LEU A 9 16.90 -2.75 3.82
N PRO A 10 18.08 -2.25 3.37
CA PRO A 10 18.26 -1.35 2.23
C PRO A 10 18.44 -2.02 0.86
N ASP A 11 18.62 -3.34 0.81
CA ASP A 11 19.09 -4.08 -0.37
C ASP A 11 18.19 -3.94 -1.61
N GLU A 12 16.86 -3.87 -1.41
CA GLU A 12 15.85 -3.83 -2.47
C GLU A 12 15.24 -2.42 -2.64
N SER A 13 15.98 -1.36 -2.31
CA SER A 13 15.49 0.03 -2.42
C SER A 13 15.02 0.39 -3.83
N ARG A 14 15.70 -0.11 -4.87
CA ARG A 14 15.28 0.10 -6.27
C ARG A 14 13.94 -0.55 -6.57
N GLN A 15 13.72 -1.77 -6.08
CA GLN A 15 12.45 -2.49 -6.27
C GLN A 15 11.31 -1.78 -5.55
N LEU A 16 11.56 -1.24 -4.35
CA LEU A 16 10.58 -0.42 -3.64
C LEU A 16 10.12 0.78 -4.50
N GLU A 17 11.04 1.49 -5.13
CA GLU A 17 10.69 2.61 -6.01
C GLU A 17 9.92 2.17 -7.26
N GLU A 18 10.24 1.01 -7.82
CA GLU A 18 9.50 0.43 -8.94
C GLU A 18 8.05 0.07 -8.56
N LEU A 19 7.85 -0.51 -7.37
CA LEU A 19 6.52 -0.82 -6.83
C LEU A 19 5.72 0.46 -6.54
N ARG A 20 6.36 1.51 -6.02
CA ARG A 20 5.76 2.83 -5.84
C ARG A 20 5.22 3.39 -7.16
N ARG A 21 6.05 3.39 -8.21
CA ARG A 21 5.64 3.87 -9.55
C ARG A 21 4.46 3.08 -10.13
N ARG A 22 4.37 1.78 -9.83
CA ARG A 22 3.27 0.92 -10.31
C ARG A 22 2.01 0.99 -9.45
N GLY A 23 2.06 1.67 -8.30
CA GLY A 23 0.95 1.69 -7.35
C GLY A 23 0.67 0.31 -6.73
N THR A 24 1.66 -0.58 -6.68
CA THR A 24 1.50 -1.93 -6.12
C THR A 24 1.61 -1.88 -4.60
N PRO A 25 0.67 -2.45 -3.83
CA PRO A 25 0.79 -2.54 -2.38
C PRO A 25 2.06 -3.28 -1.96
N ARG A 26 2.78 -2.74 -0.97
CA ARG A 26 4.11 -3.22 -0.59
C ARG A 26 4.42 -3.09 0.90
N LEU A 27 4.98 -4.15 1.48
CA LEU A 27 5.50 -4.18 2.83
C LEU A 27 7.03 -4.15 2.80
N ALA A 28 7.63 -3.13 3.42
CA ALA A 28 9.07 -3.05 3.60
C ALA A 28 9.53 -3.77 4.89
N LEU A 29 10.39 -4.78 4.74
CA LEU A 29 11.15 -5.40 5.81
C LEU A 29 12.43 -4.59 6.02
N VAL A 30 12.46 -3.77 7.06
CA VAL A 30 13.55 -2.82 7.29
C VAL A 30 14.60 -3.46 8.18
N ALA A 31 15.85 -3.57 7.70
CA ALA A 31 16.96 -4.07 8.51
C ALA A 31 17.17 -3.22 9.77
N PRO A 32 17.67 -3.79 10.89
CA PRO A 32 17.86 -3.07 12.14
C PRO A 32 18.70 -1.79 12.01
N HIS A 33 19.71 -1.82 11.13
CA HIS A 33 20.65 -0.73 10.88
C HIS A 33 20.22 0.22 9.75
N ALA A 34 19.14 -0.11 9.03
CA ALA A 34 18.64 0.75 7.96
C ALA A 34 18.05 2.04 8.56
N PRO A 35 18.07 3.17 7.81
CA PRO A 35 17.49 4.42 8.26
C PRO A 35 15.99 4.28 8.61
N PRO A 36 15.42 5.27 9.33
CA PRO A 36 13.98 5.31 9.58
C PRO A 36 13.20 5.23 8.25
N PHE A 37 12.11 4.46 8.27
CA PHE A 37 11.25 4.30 7.12
C PHE A 37 9.97 5.11 7.32
N THR A 38 9.64 5.95 6.34
CA THR A 38 8.39 6.72 6.32
C THR A 38 7.58 6.27 5.11
N PRO A 39 6.42 5.61 5.31
CA PRO A 39 5.49 5.30 4.23
C PRO A 39 5.07 6.57 3.50
N VAL A 40 5.02 6.51 2.17
CA VAL A 40 4.66 7.69 1.34
C VAL A 40 3.19 7.72 0.92
N ASP A 41 2.48 6.59 1.02
CA ASP A 41 1.07 6.46 0.68
C ASP A 41 0.39 5.35 1.50
N LEU A 42 -0.92 5.16 1.27
CA LEU A 42 -1.73 4.16 1.98
C LEU A 42 -1.43 2.71 1.54
N LEU A 43 -0.74 2.52 0.42
CA LEU A 43 -0.36 1.23 -0.15
C LEU A 43 1.03 0.79 0.31
N GLU A 44 1.59 1.50 1.29
CA GLU A 44 2.90 1.21 1.86
C GLU A 44 2.82 1.03 3.38
N ASP A 45 3.50 -0.01 3.87
CA ASP A 45 3.70 -0.25 5.29
C ASP A 45 5.08 -0.86 5.51
N TRP A 46 5.50 -1.02 6.76
CA TRP A 46 6.81 -1.56 7.08
C TRP A 46 6.84 -2.27 8.43
N VAL A 47 7.89 -3.07 8.60
CA VAL A 47 8.23 -3.70 9.88
C VAL A 47 9.76 -3.77 10.02
N ARG A 48 10.28 -3.43 11.19
CA ARG A 48 11.71 -3.56 11.48
C ARG A 48 12.04 -5.00 11.84
N LEU A 49 13.10 -5.54 11.26
CA LEU A 49 13.64 -6.84 11.62
C LEU A 49 14.57 -6.74 12.85
N PRO A 50 14.67 -7.79 13.68
CA PRO A 50 13.87 -9.02 13.61
C PRO A 50 12.42 -8.77 14.04
N ALA A 51 11.48 -9.44 13.38
CA ALA A 51 10.06 -9.39 13.69
C ALA A 51 9.49 -10.79 13.74
N ALA A 52 8.46 -11.01 14.56
CA ALA A 52 7.78 -12.29 14.58
C ALA A 52 7.08 -12.52 13.21
N PRO A 53 7.07 -13.75 12.67
CA PRO A 53 6.35 -14.04 11.43
C PRO A 53 4.86 -13.67 11.48
N ALA A 54 4.25 -13.74 12.67
CA ALA A 54 2.87 -13.33 12.90
C ALA A 54 2.66 -11.81 12.68
N ASP A 55 3.60 -10.98 13.12
CA ASP A 55 3.54 -9.52 12.94
C ASP A 55 3.66 -9.15 11.46
N VAL A 56 4.58 -9.79 10.75
CA VAL A 56 4.74 -9.61 9.30
C VAL A 56 3.44 -9.98 8.58
N ARG A 57 2.84 -11.13 8.92
CA ARG A 57 1.57 -11.58 8.33
C ARG A 57 0.43 -10.62 8.63
N SER A 58 0.32 -10.13 9.87
CA SER A 58 -0.71 -9.18 10.27
C SER A 58 -0.61 -7.87 9.46
N ARG A 59 0.61 -7.35 9.27
CA ARG A 59 0.88 -6.17 8.44
C ARG A 59 0.48 -6.38 6.99
N VAL A 60 0.81 -7.54 6.40
CA VAL A 60 0.40 -7.89 5.03
C VAL A 60 -1.12 -7.89 4.89
N LEU A 61 -1.85 -8.54 5.80
CA LEU A 61 -3.31 -8.60 5.75
C LEU A 61 -3.95 -7.21 5.89
N ALA A 62 -3.45 -6.40 6.82
CA ALA A 62 -3.93 -5.03 7.01
C ALA A 62 -3.66 -4.14 5.78
N LEU A 63 -2.54 -4.35 5.09
CA LEU A 63 -2.21 -3.61 3.88
C LEU A 63 -3.05 -4.05 2.68
N ALA A 64 -3.31 -5.36 2.54
CA ALA A 64 -4.21 -5.88 1.52
C ALA A 64 -5.64 -5.33 1.69
N GLY A 65 -6.16 -5.29 2.92
CA GLY A 65 -7.47 -4.70 3.21
C GLY A 65 -7.54 -3.20 2.86
N ARG A 66 -6.51 -2.42 3.21
CA ARG A 66 -6.41 -1.00 2.81
C ARG A 66 -6.41 -0.82 1.29
N ALA A 67 -5.70 -1.69 0.58
CA ALA A 67 -5.65 -1.65 -0.88
C ALA A 67 -7.02 -1.98 -1.51
N ASP A 68 -7.69 -3.03 -1.02
CA ASP A 68 -9.05 -3.41 -1.45
C ASP A 68 -10.03 -2.24 -1.24
N GLU A 69 -10.04 -1.62 -0.05
CA GLU A 69 -10.88 -0.44 0.24
C GLU A 69 -10.56 0.78 -0.65
N SER A 70 -9.28 1.00 -0.96
CA SER A 70 -8.88 2.12 -1.81
C SER A 70 -9.36 1.94 -3.25
N LEU A 71 -9.48 0.70 -3.74
CA LEU A 71 -10.03 0.41 -5.05
C LEU A 71 -11.53 0.67 -5.09
N GLU A 72 -12.27 0.28 -4.04
CA GLU A 72 -13.72 0.51 -3.94
C GLU A 72 -14.10 2.00 -3.85
N ARG A 73 -13.22 2.83 -3.28
CA ARG A 73 -13.43 4.27 -3.11
C ARG A 73 -12.90 5.12 -4.27
N ARG A 74 -12.48 4.50 -5.38
CA ARG A 74 -12.04 5.28 -6.55
C ARG A 74 -13.21 6.07 -7.12
N PRO A 75 -13.08 7.40 -7.26
CA PRO A 75 -14.14 8.17 -7.85
C PRO A 75 -14.33 7.77 -9.30
N GLU A 76 -15.54 7.36 -9.65
CA GLU A 76 -15.91 7.09 -11.04
C GLU A 76 -16.54 8.35 -11.61
N LEU A 77 -16.00 8.81 -12.73
CA LEU A 77 -16.61 9.85 -13.54
C LEU A 77 -17.38 9.17 -14.67
N THR A 78 -18.69 9.34 -14.71
CA THR A 78 -19.50 8.92 -15.86
C THR A 78 -19.57 10.01 -16.92
N ASP A 79 -19.95 9.63 -18.14
CA ASP A 79 -20.05 10.54 -19.30
C ASP A 79 -21.00 11.73 -19.06
N ASP A 80 -21.94 11.58 -18.12
CA ASP A 80 -22.88 12.63 -17.68
C ASP A 80 -22.27 13.65 -16.68
N ARG A 81 -20.94 13.70 -16.54
CA ARG A 81 -20.21 14.54 -15.55
C ARG A 81 -20.58 14.29 -14.08
N LEU A 82 -21.07 13.09 -13.78
CA LEU A 82 -21.34 12.68 -12.40
C LEU A 82 -20.10 12.03 -11.80
N LEU A 83 -19.65 12.57 -10.67
CA LEU A 83 -18.60 12.00 -9.84
C LEU A 83 -19.25 11.13 -8.75
N ARG A 84 -18.96 9.83 -8.77
CA ARG A 84 -19.36 8.88 -7.73
C ARG A 84 -18.20 8.67 -6.76
N TYR A 85 -18.33 9.01 -5.49
CA TYR A 85 -17.33 8.72 -4.45
C TYR A 85 -17.96 7.91 -3.32
N GLY A 86 -17.70 6.60 -3.29
CA GLY A 86 -18.35 5.68 -2.36
C GLY A 86 -19.87 5.66 -2.54
N ARG A 87 -20.63 6.11 -1.54
CA ARG A 87 -22.11 6.19 -1.57
C ARG A 87 -22.66 7.54 -2.06
N TRP A 88 -21.79 8.48 -2.39
CA TRP A 88 -22.15 9.87 -2.68
C TRP A 88 -22.06 10.16 -4.18
N TRP A 89 -22.99 10.98 -4.66
CA TRP A 89 -23.07 11.46 -6.04
C TRP A 89 -22.96 12.98 -6.06
N VAL A 90 -22.10 13.52 -6.93
CA VAL A 90 -21.96 14.96 -7.18
C VAL A 90 -21.97 15.21 -8.68
N ALA A 91 -22.79 16.17 -9.14
CA ALA A 91 -22.75 16.68 -10.51
C ALA A 91 -21.66 17.76 -10.61
N LEU A 92 -20.79 17.67 -11.63
CA LEU A 92 -19.71 18.62 -11.90
C LEU A 92 -20.13 19.72 -12.89
#